data_AF-A0A385STX0-F1
#
_entry.id   AF-A0A385STX0-F1
#
_cell.length_a   1.000
_cell.length_b   1.000
_cell.length_c   1.000
_cell.angle_alpha   90.00
_cell.angle_beta   90.00
_cell.angle_gamma   90.00
#
_symmetry.space_group_name_H-M   'P 1'
#
loop_
_entity.id
_entity.type
_entity.pdbx_description
1 polymer ?
#
loop_
_entity_poly.entity_id
_entity_poly.type
_entity_poly.pdbx_seq_one_letter_code
_entity_poly.pdbx_strand_id
1 'polypeptide(L)'
;MISVTGVTNNYVLQPALLEKHTKTLDWLSATVLWKSELAFFQRQLEDLAALRLMREDRSEVNHFQNLVLFYTVEVIEDMRKKLRNHESKLARMLETRSEWEIQYYKEHGELMEEAEALSARFEKLKADLKAAIVKLATENTDNY
;
A
#
# COMPACT_ATOMS: atom_id res chain seq x y z
N MET A 1 -4.15 13.56 -16.16
CA MET A 1 -3.74 12.16 -16.43
C MET A 1 -3.18 12.13 -17.84
N ILE A 2 -1.86 12.04 -18.00
CA ILE A 2 -1.26 11.91 -19.33
C ILE A 2 -1.45 10.45 -19.74
N SER A 3 -2.35 10.22 -20.69
CA SER A 3 -2.59 8.88 -21.23
C SER A 3 -1.39 8.47 -22.06
N VAL A 4 -0.69 7.42 -21.63
CA VAL A 4 0.46 6.85 -22.36
C VAL A 4 0.06 6.45 -23.79
N THR A 5 -1.22 6.15 -24.02
CA THR A 5 -1.75 5.82 -25.36
C THR A 5 -1.83 7.01 -26.31
N GLY A 6 -1.84 8.25 -25.82
CA GLY A 6 -1.94 9.45 -26.66
C GLY A 6 -0.63 9.81 -27.38
N VAL A 7 0.51 9.31 -26.89
CA VAL A 7 1.84 9.60 -27.44
C VAL A 7 2.32 8.47 -28.38
N THR A 8 1.67 7.30 -28.35
CA THR A 8 2.15 6.08 -29.03
C THR A 8 1.44 5.76 -30.35
N ASN A 9 0.88 6.73 -31.07
CA ASN A 9 0.25 6.48 -32.39
C ASN A 9 1.21 5.89 -33.45
N ASN A 10 2.51 5.74 -33.13
CA ASN A 10 3.53 5.15 -34.01
C ASN A 10 4.28 3.94 -33.40
N TYR A 11 3.87 3.42 -32.24
CA TYR A 11 4.59 2.32 -31.57
C TYR A 11 3.65 1.18 -31.17
N VAL A 12 3.90 -0.01 -31.71
CA VAL A 12 3.40 -1.26 -31.13
C VAL A 12 4.22 -1.47 -29.85
N LEU A 13 3.72 -0.97 -28.72
CA LEU A 13 4.28 -1.30 -27.42
C LEU A 13 4.40 -2.82 -27.31
N GLN A 14 5.58 -3.31 -26.91
CA GLN A 14 5.75 -4.73 -26.65
C GLN A 14 4.71 -5.14 -25.58
N PRO A 15 3.87 -6.17 -25.83
CA PRO A 15 2.84 -6.60 -24.89
C PRO A 15 3.36 -6.81 -23.46
N ALA A 16 4.61 -7.27 -23.33
CA ALA A 16 5.28 -7.47 -22.06
C ALA A 16 5.50 -6.17 -21.26
N LEU A 17 5.80 -5.04 -21.90
CA LEU A 17 5.95 -3.75 -21.21
C LEU A 17 4.61 -3.18 -20.76
N LEU A 18 3.55 -3.39 -21.55
CA LEU A 18 2.19 -2.99 -21.19
C LEU A 18 1.67 -3.78 -19.98
N GLU A 19 1.94 -5.08 -19.94
CA GLU A 19 1.61 -5.93 -18.78
C GLU A 19 2.30 -5.42 -17.51
N LYS A 20 3.61 -5.11 -17.60
CA LYS A 20 4.38 -4.57 -16.47
C LYS A 20 3.85 -3.23 -15.99
N HIS A 21 3.56 -2.31 -16.91
CA HIS A 21 2.92 -1.04 -16.59
C HIS A 21 1.61 -1.25 -15.82
N THR A 22 0.74 -2.11 -16.35
CA THR A 22 -0.56 -2.42 -15.74
C THR A 22 -0.37 -2.95 -14.32
N LYS A 23 0.54 -3.92 -14.13
CA LYS A 23 0.83 -4.50 -12.81
C LYS A 23 1.35 -3.44 -11.82
N THR A 24 2.22 -2.53 -12.26
CA THR A 24 2.70 -1.43 -11.41
C THR A 24 1.58 -0.44 -11.05
N LEU A 25 0.66 -0.14 -11.98
CA LEU A 25 -0.51 0.69 -11.70
C LEU A 25 -1.49 0.02 -10.72
N ASP A 26 -1.66 -1.30 -10.80
CA ASP A 26 -2.48 -2.06 -9.86
C ASP A 26 -1.92 -1.92 -8.44
N TRP A 27 -0.60 -2.07 -8.27
CA TRP A 27 0.05 -1.86 -6.98
C TRP A 27 -0.03 -0.41 -6.49
N LEU A 28 0.12 0.57 -7.38
CA LEU A 28 -0.09 1.97 -7.01
C LEU A 28 -1.52 2.21 -6.50
N SER A 29 -2.51 1.59 -7.13
CA SER A 29 -3.91 1.67 -6.70
C SER A 29 -4.11 0.97 -5.35
N ALA A 30 -3.51 -0.20 -5.16
CA ALA A 30 -3.52 -0.92 -3.89
C ALA A 30 -2.94 -0.07 -2.75
N THR A 31 -1.83 0.64 -2.96
CA THR A 31 -1.28 1.55 -1.91
C THR A 31 -2.26 2.65 -1.51
N VAL A 32 -3.07 3.17 -2.44
CA VAL A 32 -4.11 4.16 -2.11
C VAL A 32 -5.20 3.54 -1.27
N LEU A 33 -5.66 2.35 -1.65
CA LEU A 33 -6.67 1.60 -0.89
C LEU A 33 -6.20 1.31 0.53
N TRP A 34 -4.98 0.80 0.69
CA TRP A 34 -4.40 0.49 2.00
C TRP A 34 -4.34 1.71 2.91
N LYS A 35 -3.95 2.89 2.41
CA LYS A 35 -3.98 4.13 3.20
C LYS A 35 -5.40 4.50 3.66
N SER A 36 -6.40 4.30 2.79
CA SER A 36 -7.79 4.58 3.16
C SER A 36 -8.32 3.60 4.22
N GLU A 37 -7.95 2.33 4.13
CA GLU A 37 -8.30 1.30 5.12
C GLU A 37 -7.62 1.59 6.47
N LEU A 38 -6.34 1.96 6.47
CA LEU A 38 -5.63 2.36 7.69
C LEU A 38 -6.22 3.61 8.33
N ALA A 39 -6.62 4.61 7.54
CA ALA A 39 -7.33 5.77 8.06
C ALA A 39 -8.68 5.41 8.69
N PHE A 40 -9.39 4.41 8.14
CA PHE A 40 -10.60 3.88 8.75
C PHE A 40 -10.33 3.18 10.09
N PHE A 41 -9.30 2.35 10.19
CA PHE A 41 -8.91 1.73 11.47
C PHE A 41 -8.44 2.75 12.50
N GLN A 42 -7.69 3.77 12.07
CA GLN A 42 -7.23 4.85 12.94
C GLN A 42 -8.41 5.55 13.63
N ARG A 43 -9.47 5.88 12.88
CA ARG A 43 -10.68 6.50 13.44
C ARG A 43 -11.36 5.61 14.48
N GLN A 44 -11.49 4.32 14.20
CA GLN A 44 -12.07 3.37 15.17
C GLN A 44 -11.24 3.27 16.45
N LEU A 45 -9.90 3.28 16.33
CA LEU A 45 -9.01 3.29 17.49
C LEU A 45 -9.12 4.60 18.28
N GLU A 46 -9.30 5.74 17.61
CA GLU A 46 -9.54 7.04 18.26
C GLU A 46 -10.87 7.05 19.03
N ASP A 47 -11.94 6.51 18.44
CA ASP A 47 -13.25 6.37 19.10
C ASP A 47 -13.14 5.48 20.35
N LEU A 48 -12.41 4.36 20.27
CA LEU A 48 -12.13 3.49 21.42
C LEU A 48 -11.27 4.20 22.48
N ALA A 49 -10.25 4.95 22.07
CA ALA A 49 -9.39 5.68 22.99
C ALA A 49 -10.14 6.76 23.80
N ALA A 50 -11.23 7.30 23.24
CA ALA A 50 -12.10 8.25 23.92
C ALA A 50 -12.95 7.60 25.03
N LEU A 51 -13.11 6.28 25.02
CA LEU A 51 -13.80 5.54 26.08
C LEU A 51 -12.93 5.45 27.34
N ARG A 52 -13.57 5.17 28.49
CA ARG A 52 -12.88 4.97 29.77
C ARG A 52 -12.29 3.56 29.83
N LEU A 53 -11.26 3.32 29.02
CA LEU A 53 -10.53 2.07 28.94
C LEU A 53 -9.72 1.77 30.21
N MET A 54 -9.50 0.47 30.48
CA MET A 54 -8.49 0.02 31.44
C MET A 54 -7.08 0.38 30.94
N ARG A 55 -6.08 0.33 31.84
CA ARG A 55 -4.72 0.75 31.50
C ARG A 55 -4.12 -0.13 30.41
N GLU A 56 -4.40 -1.42 30.48
CA GLU A 56 -3.96 -2.47 29.56
C GLU A 56 -4.54 -2.21 28.17
N ASP A 57 -5.85 -2.04 28.06
CA ASP A 57 -6.57 -1.74 26.81
C ASP A 57 -6.08 -0.45 26.15
N ARG A 58 -5.81 0.59 26.95
CA ARG A 58 -5.24 1.85 26.44
C ARG A 58 -3.84 1.64 25.86
N SER A 59 -3.03 0.78 26.48
CA SER A 59 -1.71 0.44 25.94
C SER A 59 -1.83 -0.32 24.61
N GLU A 60 -2.80 -1.23 24.49
CA GLU A 60 -3.09 -1.96 23.25
C GLU A 60 -3.53 -1.00 22.13
N VAL A 61 -4.46 -0.08 22.41
CA VAL A 61 -4.89 0.95 21.44
C VAL A 61 -3.70 1.81 20.99
N ASN A 62 -2.89 2.32 21.92
CA ASN A 62 -1.71 3.12 21.58
C ASN A 62 -0.71 2.34 20.71
N HIS A 63 -0.51 1.05 20.98
CA HIS A 63 0.36 0.21 20.17
C HIS A 63 -0.15 0.13 18.72
N PHE A 64 -1.44 -0.14 18.52
CA PHE A 64 -2.02 -0.21 17.18
C PHE A 64 -2.04 1.14 16.46
N GLN A 65 -2.31 2.26 17.14
CA GLN A 65 -2.23 3.59 16.54
C GLN A 65 -0.82 3.90 16.03
N ASN A 66 0.22 3.55 16.82
CA ASN A 66 1.60 3.71 16.39
C ASN A 66 1.94 2.82 15.19
N LEU A 67 1.46 1.58 15.15
CA LEU A 67 1.63 0.69 14.00
C LEU A 67 0.94 1.23 12.75
N VAL A 68 -0.30 1.72 12.87
CA VAL A 68 -1.05 2.32 11.76
C VAL A 68 -0.30 3.54 11.21
N LEU A 69 0.23 4.39 12.09
CA LEU A 69 1.04 5.55 11.69
C LEU A 69 2.31 5.12 10.94
N PHE A 70 3.07 4.17 11.49
CA PHE A 70 4.29 3.64 10.88
C PHE A 70 4.02 3.08 9.47
N TYR A 71 3.00 2.25 9.31
CA TYR A 71 2.64 1.71 7.99
C TYR A 71 2.23 2.81 7.01
N THR A 72 1.46 3.80 7.47
CA THR A 72 0.94 4.87 6.61
C THR A 72 2.03 5.83 6.14
N VAL A 73 2.93 6.24 7.03
CA VAL A 73 3.91 7.31 6.77
C VAL A 73 5.21 6.77 6.19
N GLU A 74 5.62 5.57 6.59
CA GLU A 74 6.91 5.01 6.17
C GLU A 74 6.73 3.91 5.14
N VAL A 75 6.07 2.81 5.52
CA VAL A 75 6.08 1.58 4.71
C VAL A 75 5.34 1.76 3.38
N ILE A 76 4.11 2.26 3.41
CA ILE A 76 3.30 2.42 2.21
C ILE A 76 3.81 3.56 1.32
N GLU A 77 4.28 4.66 1.91
CA GLU A 77 4.84 5.77 1.15
C GLU A 77 6.17 5.41 0.46
N ASP A 78 7.04 4.64 1.12
CA ASP A 78 8.27 4.15 0.49
C ASP A 78 7.95 3.25 -0.72
N MET A 79 7.04 2.28 -0.56
CA MET A 79 6.58 1.42 -1.67
C MET A 79 5.98 2.25 -2.81
N ARG A 80 5.11 3.22 -2.49
CA ARG A 80 4.51 4.11 -3.48
C ARG A 80 5.56 4.93 -4.23
N LYS A 81 6.59 5.42 -3.55
CA LYS A 81 7.71 6.15 -4.15
C LYS A 81 8.51 5.25 -5.09
N LYS A 82 8.83 4.01 -4.67
CA LYS A 82 9.51 3.02 -5.53
C LYS A 82 8.71 2.73 -6.80
N LEU A 83 7.42 2.44 -6.68
CA LEU A 83 6.52 2.20 -7.82
C LEU A 83 6.44 3.40 -8.78
N ARG A 84 6.34 4.64 -8.26
CA ARG A 84 6.32 5.85 -9.10
C ARG A 84 7.65 6.10 -9.83
N ASN A 85 8.77 5.85 -9.16
CA ASN A 85 10.08 5.96 -9.76
C ASN A 85 10.24 4.90 -10.88
N HIS A 86 9.74 3.68 -10.64
CA HIS A 86 9.73 2.61 -11.63
C HIS A 86 8.91 2.97 -12.87
N GLU A 87 7.71 3.53 -12.69
CA GLU A 87 6.89 4.06 -13.79
C GLU A 87 7.58 5.19 -14.55
N SER A 88 8.26 6.08 -13.84
CA SER A 88 9.02 7.17 -14.47
C SER A 88 10.18 6.63 -15.32
N LYS A 89 10.82 5.53 -14.87
CA LYS A 89 11.86 4.84 -15.63
C LYS A 89 11.28 4.18 -16.88
N LEU A 90 10.14 3.50 -16.76
CA LEU A 90 9.44 2.91 -17.90
C LEU A 90 9.09 3.97 -18.95
N ALA A 91 8.48 5.08 -18.53
CA ALA A 91 8.14 6.19 -19.44
C ALA A 91 9.37 6.69 -20.19
N ARG A 92 10.51 6.88 -19.49
CA ARG A 92 11.77 7.29 -20.13
C ARG A 92 12.29 6.26 -21.13
N MET A 93 12.20 4.96 -20.82
CA MET A 93 12.62 3.90 -21.75
C MET A 93 11.78 3.90 -23.04
N LEU A 94 10.47 4.14 -22.91
CA LEU A 94 9.56 4.26 -24.04
C LEU A 94 9.88 5.50 -24.90
N GLU A 95 10.25 6.62 -24.27
CA GLU A 95 10.68 7.83 -24.99
C GLU A 95 12.01 7.64 -25.73
N THR A 96 12.99 7.00 -25.09
CA THR A 96 14.35 6.80 -25.65
C THR A 96 14.44 5.60 -26.59
N ARG A 97 13.39 4.79 -26.70
CA ARG A 97 13.33 3.54 -27.49
C ARG A 97 14.38 2.50 -27.07
N SER A 98 14.81 2.57 -25.82
CA SER A 98 15.76 1.64 -25.20
C SER A 98 15.01 0.48 -24.53
N GLU A 99 14.31 -0.33 -25.31
CA GLU A 99 13.39 -1.36 -24.80
C GLU A 99 14.11 -2.61 -24.23
N TRP A 100 15.43 -2.69 -24.39
CA TRP A 100 16.25 -3.87 -24.08
C TRP A 100 17.06 -3.74 -22.79
N GLU A 101 16.70 -2.83 -21.88
CA GLU A 101 17.37 -2.72 -20.59
C GLU A 101 17.01 -3.93 -19.70
N ILE A 102 17.79 -5.00 -19.81
CA ILE A 102 17.66 -6.23 -18.98
C ILE A 102 17.55 -5.87 -17.49
N GLN A 103 18.26 -4.83 -17.07
CA GLN A 103 18.23 -4.30 -15.71
C GLN A 103 16.83 -3.85 -15.27
N TYR A 104 16.04 -3.22 -16.14
CA TYR A 104 14.66 -2.82 -15.84
C TYR A 104 13.76 -4.03 -15.57
N TYR A 105 13.90 -5.10 -16.35
CA TYR A 105 13.10 -6.30 -16.18
C TYR A 105 13.37 -6.98 -14.83
N LYS A 106 14.64 -7.01 -14.43
CA LYS A 106 15.05 -7.53 -13.12
C LYS A 106 14.50 -6.67 -11.99
N GLU A 107 14.72 -5.36 -12.04
CA GLU A 107 14.20 -4.43 -11.03
C GLU A 107 12.67 -4.49 -10.90
N HIS A 108 11.96 -4.64 -12.03
CA HIS A 108 10.51 -4.82 -11.99
C HIS A 108 10.14 -6.09 -11.23
N GLY A 109 10.81 -7.22 -11.50
CA GLY A 109 10.56 -8.48 -10.80
C GLY A 109 10.74 -8.34 -9.28
N GLU A 110 11.89 -7.80 -8.87
CA GLU A 110 12.21 -7.56 -7.46
C GLU A 110 11.18 -6.62 -6.79
N LEU A 111 10.74 -5.57 -7.49
CA LEU A 111 9.74 -4.65 -6.98
C LEU A 111 8.36 -5.30 -6.83
N MET A 112 7.97 -6.19 -7.75
CA MET A 112 6.71 -6.92 -7.65
C MET A 112 6.74 -7.90 -6.48
N GLU A 113 7.85 -8.61 -6.27
CA GLU A 113 8.03 -9.50 -5.11
C GLU A 113 7.96 -8.70 -3.80
N GLU A 114 8.57 -7.51 -3.74
CA GLU A 114 8.50 -6.64 -2.58
C GLU A 114 7.05 -6.18 -2.30
N ALA A 115 6.30 -5.82 -3.35
CA ALA A 115 4.90 -5.41 -3.25
C ALA A 115 3.99 -6.55 -2.79
N GLU A 116 4.19 -7.76 -3.29
CA GLU A 116 3.48 -8.97 -2.88
C GLU A 116 3.76 -9.31 -1.41
N ALA A 117 5.03 -9.24 -0.98
CA ALA A 117 5.42 -9.45 0.41
C ALA A 117 4.83 -8.37 1.34
N LEU A 118 4.75 -7.11 0.89
CA LEU A 118 4.06 -6.06 1.63
C LEU A 118 2.56 -6.34 1.73
N SER A 119 1.92 -6.75 0.65
CA SER A 119 0.49 -7.09 0.64
C SER A 119 0.17 -8.18 1.67
N ALA A 120 0.97 -9.24 1.74
CA ALA A 120 0.77 -10.31 2.72
C ALA A 120 0.89 -9.81 4.18
N ARG A 121 1.89 -8.95 4.45
CA ARG A 121 2.05 -8.32 5.77
C ARG A 121 0.90 -7.38 6.11
N PHE A 122 0.40 -6.64 5.12
CA PHE A 122 -0.72 -5.72 5.28
C PHE A 122 -2.02 -6.47 5.61
N GLU A 123 -2.31 -7.58 4.90
CA GLU A 123 -3.48 -8.39 5.20
C GLU A 123 -3.44 -8.98 6.60
N LYS A 124 -2.26 -9.38 7.08
CA LYS A 124 -2.07 -9.81 8.47
C LYS A 124 -2.36 -8.66 9.46
N LEU A 125 -1.77 -7.48 9.25
CA LEU A 125 -2.03 -6.31 10.09
C LEU A 125 -3.53 -5.97 10.14
N LYS A 126 -4.22 -6.05 9.00
CA LYS A 126 -5.67 -5.80 8.91
C LYS A 126 -6.46 -6.80 9.75
N ALA A 127 -6.09 -8.08 9.72
CA ALA A 127 -6.72 -9.10 10.55
C ALA A 127 -6.48 -8.83 12.04
N ASP A 128 -5.24 -8.49 12.42
CA ASP A 128 -4.86 -8.19 13.80
C ASP A 128 -5.62 -6.95 14.32
N LEU A 129 -5.71 -5.87 13.52
CA LEU A 129 -6.47 -4.66 13.84
C LEU A 129 -7.97 -4.96 14.04
N LYS A 130 -8.57 -5.74 13.14
CA LYS A 130 -9.99 -6.12 13.26
C LYS A 130 -10.23 -6.92 14.53
N ALA A 131 -9.38 -7.90 14.83
CA ALA A 131 -9.50 -8.72 16.03
C ALA A 131 -9.38 -7.87 17.31
N ALA A 132 -8.39 -6.98 17.36
CA ALA A 132 -8.18 -6.09 18.50
C ALA A 132 -9.36 -5.14 18.72
N ILE A 133 -9.85 -4.49 17.64
CA ILE A 133 -11.00 -3.58 17.73
C ILE A 133 -12.26 -4.31 18.22
N VAL A 134 -12.54 -5.51 17.71
CA VAL A 134 -13.69 -6.30 18.15
C VAL A 134 -13.58 -6.67 19.62
N LYS A 135 -12.41 -7.18 20.05
CA LYS A 135 -12.15 -7.54 21.45
C LYS A 135 -12.38 -6.34 22.38
N LEU A 136 -11.74 -5.22 22.07
CA LEU A 136 -11.83 -3.99 22.86
C LEU A 136 -13.26 -3.43 22.88
N ALA A 137 -14.00 -3.51 21.77
CA ALA A 137 -15.39 -3.07 21.74
C ALA A 137 -16.28 -3.95 22.64
N THR A 138 -16.13 -5.28 22.59
CA THR A 138 -16.96 -6.21 23.38
C THR A 138 -16.73 -6.09 24.88
N GLU A 139 -15.47 -6.01 25.32
CA GLU A 139 -15.10 -5.95 26.74
C GLU A 139 -15.56 -4.64 27.42
N ASN A 140 -15.75 -3.57 26.64
CA ASN A 140 -16.29 -2.30 27.16
C ASN A 140 -17.82 -2.29 27.27
N THR A 141 -18.54 -3.04 26.44
CA THR A 141 -20.01 -3.15 26.55
C THR A 141 -20.49 -3.89 27.79
N ASP A 142 -19.70 -4.84 28.31
CA ASP A 142 -20.08 -5.65 29.48
C ASP A 142 -19.80 -4.93 30.83
N ASN A 143 -19.11 -3.78 30.81
CA ASN A 143 -18.74 -3.00 31.99
C ASN A 143 -19.72 -1.85 32.32
N TYR A 144 -20.87 -1.79 31.64
CA TYR A 144 -21.96 -0.82 31.86
C TYR A 144 -23.29 -1.52 32.11
#